data_AF-A0A3D1RWT0-F1
#
_entry.id   AF-A0A3D1RWT0-F1
#
_cell.length_a   1.000
_cell.length_b   1.000
_cell.length_c   1.000
_cell.angle_alpha   90.00
_cell.angle_beta   90.00
_cell.angle_gamma   90.00
#
_symmetry.space_group_name_H-M   'P 1'
#
loop_
_entity.id
_entity.type
_entity.pdbx_description
1 polymer ?
#
loop_
_entity_poly.entity_id
_entity_poly.type
_entity_poly.pdbx_seq_one_letter_code
_entity_poly.pdbx_strand_id
1 'polypeptide(L)'
;REPGLILNEGDSNVSLTELGLNLLSQMEGLVETLDGQISTGYRHSHDIQKAKFLDPDLTPSSQVLEAMHSHDDNFFNFALERSADIESHFKERSLSTTDRDSLIRQARDSLGQQRDLEAADSISFAEFLDDYFS
;
A
#
# COMPACT_ATOMS: atom_id res chain seq x y z
N ARG A 1 3.16 -7.80 17.70
CA ARG A 1 3.47 -9.21 17.41
C ARG A 1 3.67 -9.97 18.72
N GLU A 2 2.87 -9.66 19.74
CA GLU A 2 2.98 -10.30 21.04
C GLU A 2 2.55 -11.77 20.91
N PRO A 3 3.42 -12.74 21.24
CA PRO A 3 3.05 -14.15 21.19
C PRO A 3 1.88 -14.44 22.13
N GLY A 4 0.83 -15.10 21.61
CA GLY A 4 -0.35 -15.44 22.41
C GLY A 4 -1.33 -14.29 22.63
N LEU A 5 -1.24 -13.20 21.87
CA LEU A 5 -2.20 -12.09 21.96
C LEU A 5 -3.65 -12.59 21.83
N ILE A 6 -4.48 -12.18 22.79
CA ILE A 6 -5.90 -12.48 22.87
C ILE A 6 -6.70 -11.22 22.51
N LEU A 7 -7.74 -11.39 21.70
CA LEU A 7 -8.67 -10.36 21.29
C LEU A 7 -10.06 -10.63 21.87
N ASN A 8 -10.83 -9.56 22.05
CA ASN A 8 -12.23 -9.64 22.46
C ASN A 8 -13.10 -9.87 21.22
N GLU A 9 -13.94 -10.89 21.25
CA GLU A 9 -14.96 -11.20 20.25
C GLU A 9 -16.34 -11.22 20.94
N GLY A 10 -16.96 -10.04 21.02
CA GLY A 10 -18.19 -9.84 21.79
C GLY A 10 -17.97 -10.13 23.28
N ASP A 11 -18.69 -11.11 23.81
CA ASP A 11 -18.57 -11.61 25.19
C ASP A 11 -17.51 -12.72 25.36
N SER A 12 -16.78 -13.06 24.30
CA SER A 12 -15.78 -14.13 24.29
C SER A 12 -14.37 -13.60 24.01
N ASN A 13 -13.37 -14.43 24.31
CA ASN A 13 -11.97 -14.16 24.06
C ASN A 13 -11.42 -15.19 23.08
N VAL A 14 -10.70 -14.73 22.07
CA VAL A 14 -10.15 -15.57 21.00
C VAL A 14 -8.70 -15.17 20.74
N SER A 15 -7.83 -16.12 20.40
CA SER A 15 -6.46 -15.76 20.04
C SER A 15 -6.42 -15.04 18.69
N LEU A 16 -5.49 -14.09 18.52
CA LEU A 16 -5.28 -13.41 17.23
C LEU A 16 -5.06 -14.42 16.08
N THR A 17 -4.26 -15.46 16.33
CA THR A 17 -3.96 -16.50 15.34
C THR A 17 -5.21 -17.28 14.95
N GLU A 18 -6.01 -17.73 15.92
CA GLU A 18 -7.26 -18.46 15.65
C GLU A 18 -8.24 -17.61 14.86
N LEU A 19 -8.48 -16.37 15.30
CA LEU A 19 -9.40 -15.45 14.63
C LEU A 19 -8.97 -15.17 13.19
N GLY A 20 -7.68 -14.90 12.98
CA GLY A 20 -7.12 -14.63 11.65
C GLY A 20 -7.20 -15.84 10.71
N LEU A 21 -6.87 -17.04 11.21
CA LEU A 21 -6.95 -18.27 10.41
C LEU A 21 -8.40 -18.63 10.07
N ASN A 22 -9.34 -18.39 10.98
CA ASN A 22 -10.77 -18.58 10.73
C ASN A 22 -11.28 -17.59 9.66
N LEU A 23 -10.92 -16.31 9.77
CA LEU A 23 -11.28 -15.32 8.76
C LEU A 23 -10.75 -15.73 7.37
N LEU A 24 -9.50 -16.18 7.29
CA LEU A 24 -8.90 -16.61 6.02
C LEU A 24 -9.54 -17.89 5.47
N SER A 25 -9.91 -18.86 6.31
CA SER A 25 -10.57 -20.08 5.83
C SER A 25 -11.95 -19.80 5.24
N GLN A 26 -12.67 -18.78 5.73
CA GLN A 26 -13.94 -18.35 5.14
C GLN A 26 -13.77 -17.75 3.73
N MET A 27 -12.57 -17.30 3.38
CA MET A 27 -12.25 -16.74 2.06
C MET A 27 -11.84 -17.82 1.04
N GLU A 28 -11.66 -19.08 1.44
CA GLU A 28 -11.12 -20.16 0.58
C GLU A 28 -11.91 -20.30 -0.74
N GLY A 29 -13.23 -20.33 -0.67
CA GLY A 29 -14.09 -20.46 -1.86
C GLY A 29 -14.11 -19.21 -2.75
N LEU A 30 -13.95 -18.02 -2.17
CA LEU A 30 -13.80 -16.78 -2.93
C LEU A 30 -12.48 -16.80 -3.71
N VAL A 31 -11.39 -17.22 -3.05
CA VAL A 31 -10.06 -17.33 -3.64
C VAL A 31 -10.06 -18.29 -4.83
N GLU A 32 -10.70 -19.45 -4.71
CA GLU A 32 -10.85 -20.40 -5.83
C GLU A 32 -11.63 -19.79 -7.00
N THR A 33 -12.71 -19.06 -6.69
CA THR A 33 -13.53 -18.41 -7.71
C THR A 33 -12.74 -17.36 -8.47
N LEU A 34 -11.96 -16.53 -7.76
CA LEU A 34 -11.15 -15.47 -8.38
C LEU A 34 -10.04 -16.05 -9.25
N ASP A 35 -9.34 -17.09 -8.78
CA ASP A 35 -8.30 -17.79 -9.56
C ASP A 35 -8.87 -18.48 -10.81
N GLY A 36 -10.09 -19.01 -10.72
CA GLY A 36 -10.74 -19.70 -11.84
C GLY A 36 -11.40 -18.77 -12.87
N GLN A 37 -11.81 -17.56 -12.49
CA GLN A 37 -12.67 -16.71 -13.31
C GLN A 37 -12.10 -15.33 -13.68
N ILE A 38 -11.18 -14.79 -12.88
CA ILE A 38 -10.67 -13.42 -13.06
C ILE A 38 -9.20 -13.41 -13.45
N SER A 39 -8.33 -13.91 -12.58
CA SER A 39 -6.88 -13.97 -12.78
C SER A 39 -6.25 -14.91 -11.77
N THR A 40 -5.10 -15.48 -12.06
CA THR A 40 -4.40 -16.38 -11.13
C THR A 40 -3.59 -15.62 -10.08
N GLY A 41 -3.32 -16.26 -8.94
CA GLY A 41 -2.42 -15.75 -7.90
C GLY A 41 -3.12 -15.33 -6.60
N TYR A 42 -4.45 -15.40 -6.54
CA TYR A 42 -5.20 -15.19 -5.31
C TYR A 42 -4.91 -16.28 -4.29
N ARG A 43 -4.83 -17.55 -4.71
CA ARG A 43 -4.42 -18.66 -3.83
C ARG A 43 -3.05 -18.42 -3.22
N HIS A 44 -2.09 -18.06 -4.06
CA HIS A 44 -0.73 -17.77 -3.61
C HIS A 44 -0.70 -16.60 -2.61
N SER A 45 -1.45 -15.53 -2.88
CA SER A 45 -1.53 -14.37 -1.99
C SER A 45 -2.18 -14.70 -0.65
N HIS A 46 -3.24 -15.54 -0.67
CA HIS A 46 -3.93 -16.05 0.51
C HIS A 46 -3.00 -16.89 1.39
N ASP A 47 -2.23 -17.80 0.80
CA ASP A 47 -1.26 -18.64 1.52
C ASP A 47 -0.16 -17.79 2.19
N ILE A 48 0.35 -16.76 1.50
CA ILE A 48 1.31 -15.81 2.08
C ILE A 48 0.70 -15.09 3.30
N GLN A 49 -0.56 -14.65 3.23
CA GLN A 49 -1.18 -13.98 4.38
C GLN A 49 -1.42 -14.95 5.53
N LYS A 50 -1.85 -16.18 5.24
CA LYS A 50 -2.05 -17.24 6.22
C LYS A 50 -0.77 -17.56 6.98
N ALA A 51 0.35 -17.63 6.27
CA ALA A 51 1.66 -17.87 6.87
C ALA A 51 2.03 -16.83 7.94
N LYS A 52 1.63 -15.56 7.79
CA LYS A 52 1.91 -14.49 8.77
C LYS A 52 1.21 -14.66 10.12
N PHE A 53 0.10 -15.41 10.16
CA PHE A 53 -0.57 -15.74 11.42
C PHE A 53 0.09 -16.93 12.14
N LEU A 54 0.75 -17.81 11.38
CA LEU A 54 1.50 -18.94 11.90
C LEU A 54 2.92 -18.55 12.31
N ASP A 55 3.50 -17.58 11.59
CA ASP A 55 4.83 -17.04 11.81
C ASP A 55 4.79 -15.50 11.75
N PRO A 56 4.75 -14.82 12.91
CA PRO A 56 4.74 -13.36 12.99
C PRO A 56 5.98 -12.68 12.38
N ASP A 57 7.09 -13.41 12.17
CA ASP A 57 8.30 -12.83 11.56
C ASP A 57 8.17 -12.62 10.05
N LEU A 58 7.19 -13.27 9.43
CA LEU A 58 6.81 -13.01 8.04
C LEU A 58 6.01 -11.71 7.86
N THR A 59 5.65 -11.03 8.96
CA THR A 59 4.97 -9.74 8.86
C THR A 59 5.95 -8.64 8.40
N PRO A 60 5.53 -7.70 7.53
CA PRO A 60 6.38 -6.61 7.10
C PRO A 60 6.95 -5.79 8.27
N SER A 61 6.16 -5.62 9.34
CA SER A 61 6.63 -4.94 10.55
C SER A 61 7.78 -5.68 11.25
N SER A 62 7.82 -7.02 11.22
CA SER A 62 8.95 -7.78 11.76
C SER A 62 10.16 -7.66 10.84
N GLN A 63 9.96 -7.83 9.53
CA GLN A 63 11.03 -7.76 8.53
C GLN A 63 11.73 -6.40 8.51
N VAL A 64 10.99 -5.29 8.69
CA VAL A 64 11.58 -3.96 8.83
C VAL A 64 12.42 -3.85 10.10
N LEU A 65 11.93 -4.36 11.24
CA LEU A 65 12.68 -4.33 12.50
C LEU A 65 13.96 -5.18 12.41
N GLU A 66 13.88 -6.36 11.79
CA GLU A 66 15.04 -7.21 11.55
C GLU A 66 16.06 -6.52 10.62
N ALA A 67 15.58 -5.89 9.54
CA ALA A 67 16.44 -5.15 8.63
C ALA A 67 17.09 -3.91 9.29
N MET A 68 16.46 -3.32 10.32
CA MET A 68 17.05 -2.20 11.06
C MET A 68 18.26 -2.62 11.91
N HIS A 69 18.37 -3.90 12.31
CA HIS A 69 19.54 -4.39 13.06
C HIS A 69 20.84 -4.28 12.26
N SER A 70 20.80 -4.33 10.92
CA SER A 70 21.98 -4.08 10.08
C SER A 70 22.31 -2.59 9.91
N HIS A 71 21.52 -1.68 10.49
CA HIS A 71 21.63 -0.23 10.36
C HIS A 71 21.74 0.46 11.73
N ASP A 72 22.40 -0.17 12.70
CA ASP A 72 22.57 0.33 14.07
C ASP A 72 21.24 0.68 14.76
N ASP A 73 20.19 -0.10 14.46
CA ASP A 73 18.82 0.13 14.92
C ASP A 73 18.26 1.53 14.55
N ASN A 74 18.82 2.17 13.52
CA ASN A 74 18.44 3.49 13.06
C ASN A 74 17.53 3.41 11.84
N PHE A 75 16.26 3.74 12.04
CA PHE A 75 15.24 3.74 10.99
C PHE A 75 15.59 4.68 9.83
N PHE A 76 16.18 5.85 10.10
CA PHE A 76 16.54 6.81 9.05
C PHE A 76 17.57 6.23 8.08
N ASN A 77 18.60 5.54 8.61
CA ASN A 77 19.65 4.94 7.78
C ASN A 77 19.08 3.83 6.90
N PHE A 78 18.27 2.93 7.47
CA PHE A 78 17.54 1.90 6.73
C PHE A 78 16.65 2.50 5.63
N ALA A 79 15.86 3.52 5.95
CA ALA A 79 14.95 4.16 5.01
C ALA A 79 15.69 4.89 3.89
N LEU A 80 16.85 5.50 4.20
CA LEU A 80 17.70 6.18 3.22
C LEU A 80 18.29 5.19 2.21
N GLU A 81 18.85 4.08 2.69
CA GLU A 81 19.35 3.01 1.81
C GLU A 81 18.22 2.46 0.93
N ARG A 82 17.06 2.16 1.53
CA ARG A 82 15.93 1.65 0.76
C ARG A 82 15.43 2.64 -0.29
N SER A 83 15.47 3.93 0.00
CA SER A 83 15.10 4.98 -0.96
C SER A 83 16.08 5.04 -2.13
N ALA A 84 17.38 4.89 -1.87
CA ALA A 84 18.41 4.84 -2.91
C ALA A 84 18.24 3.63 -3.83
N ASP A 85 17.91 2.45 -3.28
CA ASP A 85 17.61 1.25 -4.08
C ASP A 85 16.42 1.46 -5.02
N ILE A 86 15.34 2.03 -4.49
CA ILE A 86 14.13 2.32 -5.25
C ILE A 86 14.42 3.35 -6.35
N GLU A 87 15.19 4.39 -6.04
CA GLU A 87 15.64 5.37 -7.01
C GLU A 87 16.44 4.72 -8.13
N SER A 88 17.43 3.87 -7.80
CA SER A 88 18.24 3.16 -8.80
C SER A 88 17.36 2.26 -9.69
N HIS A 89 16.45 1.49 -9.08
CA HIS A 89 15.52 0.63 -9.81
C HIS A 89 14.72 1.38 -10.86
N PHE A 90 14.16 2.54 -10.51
CA PHE A 90 13.36 3.33 -11.45
C PHE A 90 14.20 4.11 -12.46
N LYS A 91 15.44 4.50 -12.12
CA LYS A 91 16.36 5.14 -13.08
C LYS A 91 16.90 4.16 -14.13
N GLU A 92 17.18 2.92 -13.74
CA GLU A 92 17.67 1.88 -14.64
C GLU A 92 16.58 1.35 -15.58
N ARG A 93 15.31 1.40 -15.13
CA ARG A 93 14.17 0.97 -15.93
C ARG A 93 13.74 2.05 -16.92
N SER A 94 14.09 1.87 -18.18
CA SER A 94 13.61 2.75 -19.25
C SER A 94 12.12 2.54 -19.53
N LEU A 95 11.37 3.64 -19.62
CA LEU A 95 9.98 3.64 -20.12
C LEU A 95 9.96 3.38 -21.64
N SER A 96 8.84 2.85 -22.14
CA SER A 96 8.58 2.86 -23.58
C SER A 96 8.51 4.31 -24.07
N THR A 97 8.86 4.54 -25.34
CA THR A 97 8.74 5.87 -25.96
C THR A 97 7.31 6.38 -25.89
N THR A 98 6.33 5.51 -26.13
CA THR A 98 4.90 5.82 -26.02
C THR A 98 4.50 6.32 -24.64
N ASP A 99 4.92 5.63 -23.58
CA ASP A 99 4.59 6.02 -22.20
C ASP A 99 5.27 7.33 -21.83
N ARG A 100 6.54 7.49 -22.19
CA ARG A 100 7.30 8.73 -21.96
C ARG A 100 6.62 9.93 -22.62
N ASP A 101 6.26 9.80 -23.89
CA ASP A 101 5.61 10.89 -24.62
C ASP A 101 4.21 11.20 -24.07
N SER A 102 3.48 10.18 -23.61
CA SER A 102 2.21 10.35 -22.92
C SER A 102 2.35 11.16 -21.63
N LEU A 103 3.33 10.81 -20.78
CA LEU A 103 3.59 11.53 -19.53
C LEU A 103 4.03 12.97 -19.77
N ILE A 104 4.88 13.22 -20.78
CA ILE A 104 5.30 14.58 -21.15
C ILE A 104 4.12 15.43 -21.63
N ARG A 105 3.20 14.85 -22.42
CA ARG A 105 1.98 15.55 -22.83
C ARG A 105 1.10 15.88 -21.62
N GLN A 106 0.83 14.89 -20.77
CA GLN A 106 0.02 15.09 -19.56
C GLN A 106 0.59 16.19 -18.66
N ALA A 107 1.92 16.25 -18.47
CA ALA A 107 2.56 17.31 -17.70
C ALA A 107 2.40 18.71 -18.33
N ARG A 108 2.41 18.81 -19.66
CA ARG A 108 2.17 20.08 -20.35
C ARG A 108 0.70 20.49 -20.24
N ASP A 109 -0.20 19.54 -20.48
CA ASP A 109 -1.63 19.78 -20.52
C ASP A 109 -2.15 20.15 -19.12
N SER A 110 -1.63 19.54 -18.05
CA SER A 110 -2.00 19.88 -16.67
C SER A 110 -1.61 21.32 -16.31
N LEU A 111 -0.43 21.78 -16.72
CA LEU A 111 0.00 23.17 -16.52
C LEU A 111 -0.84 24.17 -17.35
N GLY A 112 -1.27 23.78 -18.55
CA GLY A 112 -2.20 24.57 -19.35
C GLY A 112 -3.56 24.71 -18.65
N GLN A 113 -4.13 23.58 -18.24
CA GLN A 113 -5.40 23.53 -17.52
C GLN A 113 -5.37 24.32 -16.20
N GLN A 114 -4.27 24.22 -15.44
CA GLN A 114 -4.10 25.03 -14.23
C GLN A 114 -4.19 26.52 -14.54
N ARG A 115 -3.49 27.00 -15.56
CA ARG A 115 -3.51 28.43 -15.94
C ARG A 115 -4.88 28.88 -16.42
N ASP A 116 -5.58 28.03 -17.17
CA ASP A 116 -6.92 28.32 -17.65
C ASP A 116 -7.91 28.41 -16.48
N LEU A 117 -7.79 27.54 -15.47
CA LEU A 117 -8.58 27.60 -14.23
C LEU A 117 -8.29 28.88 -13.44
N GLU A 118 -7.01 29.16 -13.16
CA GLU A 118 -6.59 30.38 -12.43
C GLU A 118 -7.02 31.66 -13.15
N ALA A 119 -7.07 31.66 -14.49
CA ALA A 119 -7.55 32.80 -15.28
C ALA A 119 -9.08 32.92 -15.32
N ALA A 120 -9.79 31.82 -15.08
CA ALA A 120 -11.25 31.76 -15.03
C ALA A 120 -11.83 32.03 -13.64
N ASP A 121 -10.99 32.11 -12.60
CA ASP A 121 -11.41 32.47 -11.25
C ASP A 121 -12.11 33.83 -11.25
N SER A 122 -13.35 33.83 -10.76
CA SER A 122 -14.24 35.00 -10.75
C SER A 122 -14.57 35.50 -9.35
N ILE A 123 -14.19 34.74 -8.33
CA ILE A 123 -14.37 35.05 -6.91
C ILE A 123 -13.04 34.94 -6.19
N SER A 124 -12.91 35.63 -5.06
CA SER A 124 -11.74 35.50 -4.22
C SER A 124 -11.69 34.12 -3.56
N PHE A 125 -10.50 33.69 -3.14
CA PHE A 125 -10.34 32.44 -2.41
C PHE A 125 -11.17 32.41 -1.11
N ALA A 126 -11.34 33.55 -0.44
CA ALA A 126 -12.16 33.63 0.77
C ALA A 126 -13.64 33.38 0.48
N GLU A 127 -14.19 34.02 -0.57
CA GLU A 127 -15.57 33.80 -1.01
C GLU A 127 -15.80 32.34 -1.43
N PHE A 128 -14.84 31.75 -2.14
CA PHE A 128 -14.88 30.32 -2.47
C PHE A 128 -14.97 29.43 -1.23
N LEU A 129 -14.21 29.73 -0.17
CA LEU A 129 -14.25 28.95 1.07
C LEU A 129 -15.59 29.10 1.81
N ASP A 130 -16.15 30.31 1.85
CA ASP A 130 -17.46 30.56 2.45
C ASP A 130 -18.56 29.77 1.73
N ASP A 131 -18.55 29.76 0.38
CA ASP A 131 -19.47 28.97 -0.43
C ASP A 131 -19.28 27.46 -0.27
N TYR A 132 -18.02 26.98 -0.17
CA TYR A 132 -17.71 25.55 -0.06
C TYR A 132 -18.16 24.92 1.26
N PHE A 133 -18.11 25.68 2.37
CA PHE A 133 -18.43 25.19 3.72
C PHE A 133 -19.85 25.54 4.20
N SER A 134 -20.64 26.21 3.37
CA SER A 134 -22.07 26.50 3.63
C SER A 134 -22.95 25.26 3.43
#